data_AF-A0A3A9G230-F1
#
_entry.id   AF-A0A3A9G230-F1
#
_cell.length_a   1.000
_cell.length_b   1.000
_cell.length_c   1.000
_cell.angle_alpha   90.00
_cell.angle_beta   90.00
_cell.angle_gamma   90.00
#
_symmetry.space_group_name_H-M   'P 1'
#
loop_
_entity.id
_entity.type
_entity.pdbx_description
1 polymer ?
#
loop_
_entity_poly.entity_id
_entity_poly.type
_entity_poly.pdbx_seq_one_letter_code
_entity_poly.pdbx_strand_id
1 'polypeptide(L)'
;MEMGIDMEYNLIIKDFGKIKEANIHVSPLTLFVGDNNSGKSYLLSLIWALRSLSTSSPLFDSIRELEHPSLQKIKEQLIKLIEKEKSEEIATSEFSSGYFIDVFNALYERSKDTFISNIFNDSIHIGFLKIHMIDTLFAIKFQKKDLGIISFEFGDGYQGIGFSDPGSYDEIMPSFCAGVICWLLGNYFPYKTYFLPSARTGFVLSKTIINQYSRKRIFDIMPYKERLNDVINSTEPLTKPILHFLDMLESTSNKRTANKQKGLVQWIEREIIHGSVIQTHDPSQEIRYMPIEAKDSLSLRA
;
A
#
# COMPACT_ATOMS: atom_id res chain seq x y z
N MET A 1 13.44 11.03 -21.04
CA MET A 1 13.88 9.79 -20.39
C MET A 1 12.73 9.41 -19.46
N GLU A 2 11.96 8.39 -19.84
CA GLU A 2 10.98 7.62 -19.06
C GLU A 2 10.03 6.97 -20.08
N MET A 3 10.40 5.79 -20.58
CA MET A 3 9.41 4.79 -21.02
C MET A 3 9.32 3.75 -19.92
N GLY A 4 9.01 4.22 -18.71
CA GLY A 4 8.49 3.35 -17.67
C GLY A 4 7.07 2.96 -18.06
N ILE A 5 6.65 1.74 -17.73
CA ILE A 5 5.24 1.34 -17.87
C ILE A 5 4.38 2.37 -17.13
N ASP A 6 3.41 2.95 -17.82
CA ASP A 6 2.45 3.83 -17.20
C ASP A 6 1.55 2.97 -16.29
N MET A 7 1.73 3.06 -14.97
CA MET A 7 1.04 2.22 -13.97
C MET A 7 -0.37 2.74 -13.68
N GLU A 8 -1.05 3.20 -14.74
CA GLU A 8 -2.42 3.63 -14.71
C GLU A 8 -3.34 2.42 -14.91
N TYR A 9 -4.44 2.40 -14.16
CA TYR A 9 -5.43 1.35 -14.28
C TYR A 9 -6.83 1.90 -14.05
N ASN A 10 -7.80 1.22 -14.65
CA ASN A 10 -9.21 1.47 -14.41
C ASN A 10 -9.70 0.55 -13.31
N LEU A 11 -10.20 1.15 -12.22
CA LEU A 11 -10.88 0.48 -11.13
C LEU A 11 -12.38 0.48 -11.40
N ILE A 12 -12.93 -0.69 -11.67
CA ILE A 12 -14.37 -0.89 -11.92
C ILE A 12 -14.97 -1.50 -10.66
N ILE A 13 -15.99 -0.85 -10.10
CA ILE A 13 -16.68 -1.31 -8.89
C ILE A 13 -18.19 -1.29 -9.07
N LYS A 14 -18.88 -2.24 -8.44
CA LYS A 14 -20.35 -2.26 -8.33
C LYS A 14 -20.78 -2.66 -6.92
N ASP A 15 -21.87 -2.06 -6.48
CA ASP A 15 -22.52 -2.32 -5.20
C ASP A 15 -21.55 -2.24 -4.01
N PHE A 16 -20.74 -1.17 -3.97
CA PHE A 16 -19.76 -0.92 -2.91
C PHE A 16 -20.29 0.11 -1.90
N GLY A 17 -20.77 -0.37 -0.75
CA GLY A 17 -21.48 0.47 0.21
C GLY A 17 -22.66 1.20 -0.45
N LYS A 18 -22.59 2.53 -0.55
CA LYS A 18 -23.61 3.36 -1.22
C LYS A 18 -23.33 3.64 -2.69
N ILE A 19 -22.22 3.12 -3.23
CA ILE A 19 -21.82 3.33 -4.62
C ILE A 19 -22.39 2.18 -5.44
N LYS A 20 -23.39 2.49 -6.27
CA LYS A 20 -24.00 1.50 -7.18
C LYS A 20 -23.01 1.02 -8.23
N GLU A 21 -22.32 1.95 -8.89
CA GLU A 21 -21.33 1.65 -9.92
C GLU A 21 -20.35 2.81 -10.03
N ALA A 22 -19.06 2.50 -10.24
CA ALA A 22 -18.07 3.48 -10.66
C ALA A 22 -17.00 2.83 -11.54
N ASN A 23 -16.53 3.59 -12.53
CA ASN A 23 -15.37 3.25 -13.34
C ASN A 23 -14.37 4.41 -13.20
N ILE A 24 -13.27 4.16 -12.51
CA ILE A 24 -12.33 5.19 -12.08
C ILE A 24 -10.99 4.93 -12.74
N HIS A 25 -10.56 5.86 -13.57
CA HIS A 25 -9.19 5.87 -14.06
C HIS A 25 -8.26 6.40 -12.96
N VAL A 26 -7.40 5.55 -12.44
CA VAL A 26 -6.46 5.89 -11.38
C VAL A 26 -5.14 6.34 -12.01
N SER A 27 -4.94 7.65 -12.06
CA SER A 27 -3.75 8.32 -12.62
C SER A 27 -2.97 9.07 -11.52
N PRO A 28 -1.76 9.60 -11.80
CA PRO A 28 -0.93 10.31 -10.81
C PRO A 28 -1.65 11.44 -10.06
N LEU A 29 -2.63 12.09 -10.68
CA LEU A 29 -3.51 13.07 -10.05
C LEU A 29 -4.97 12.77 -10.38
N THR A 30 -5.70 12.23 -9.40
CA THR A 30 -7.14 11.94 -9.50
C THR A 30 -7.91 12.82 -8.52
N LEU A 31 -8.88 13.61 -9.01
CA LEU A 31 -9.71 14.49 -8.18
C LEU A 31 -11.17 13.98 -8.11
N PHE A 32 -11.66 13.72 -6.90
CA PHE A 32 -13.06 13.38 -6.65
C PHE A 32 -13.83 14.60 -6.14
N VAL A 33 -14.81 15.07 -6.92
CA VAL A 33 -15.68 16.21 -6.55
C VAL A 33 -17.12 15.72 -6.37
N GLY A 34 -17.82 16.24 -5.36
CA GLY A 34 -19.24 15.97 -5.13
C GLY A 34 -19.65 16.24 -3.68
N ASP A 35 -20.93 16.07 -3.39
CA ASP A 35 -21.53 16.43 -2.09
C ASP A 35 -20.99 15.63 -0.89
N ASN A 36 -21.16 16.20 0.30
CA ASN A 36 -20.88 15.46 1.54
C ASN A 36 -21.66 14.14 1.56
N ASN A 37 -21.03 13.11 2.11
CA ASN A 37 -21.61 11.77 2.15
C ASN A 37 -21.89 11.12 0.78
N SER A 38 -21.26 11.54 -0.32
CA SER A 38 -21.43 10.91 -1.65
C SER A 38 -20.65 9.62 -1.88
N GLY A 39 -19.66 9.28 -1.04
CA GLY A 39 -18.88 8.03 -1.15
C GLY A 39 -17.40 8.21 -1.48
N LYS A 40 -16.96 9.45 -1.68
CA LYS A 40 -15.55 9.80 -1.93
C LYS A 40 -14.57 9.15 -0.94
N SER A 41 -14.88 9.18 0.36
CA SER A 41 -14.01 8.58 1.38
C SER A 41 -13.92 7.05 1.25
N TYR A 42 -14.99 6.37 0.84
CA TYR A 42 -14.98 4.92 0.60
C TYR A 42 -14.06 4.58 -0.56
N LEU A 43 -14.17 5.32 -1.67
CA LEU A 43 -13.30 5.19 -2.83
C LEU A 43 -11.83 5.42 -2.45
N LEU A 44 -11.55 6.50 -1.72
CA LEU A 44 -10.18 6.81 -1.29
C LEU A 44 -9.60 5.74 -0.36
N SER A 45 -10.40 5.18 0.56
CA SER A 45 -9.96 4.06 1.41
C SER A 45 -9.66 2.79 0.61
N LEU A 46 -10.48 2.49 -0.40
CA LEU A 46 -10.25 1.35 -1.30
C LEU A 46 -8.99 1.53 -2.16
N ILE A 47 -8.83 2.70 -2.79
CA ILE A 47 -7.64 3.02 -3.57
C ILE A 47 -6.39 2.98 -2.68
N TRP A 48 -6.47 3.55 -1.47
CA TRP A 48 -5.38 3.45 -0.50
C TRP A 48 -5.01 2.01 -0.19
N ALA A 49 -5.98 1.12 -0.02
CA ALA A 49 -5.72 -0.29 0.27
C ALA A 49 -5.01 -0.99 -0.88
N LEU A 50 -5.46 -0.76 -2.13
CA LEU A 50 -4.81 -1.29 -3.35
C LEU A 50 -3.38 -0.76 -3.51
N ARG A 51 -3.16 0.51 -3.15
CA ARG A 51 -1.87 1.21 -3.14
C ARG A 51 -1.04 0.95 -1.88
N SER A 52 -1.53 0.15 -0.93
CA SER A 52 -0.79 -0.22 0.28
C SER A 52 -0.61 -1.74 0.38
N LEU A 53 -0.89 -2.46 -0.70
CA LEU A 53 -0.68 -3.91 -0.76
C LEU A 53 0.80 -4.23 -0.58
N SER A 54 1.07 -5.21 0.26
CA SER A 54 2.38 -5.83 0.41
C SER A 54 2.34 -7.26 -0.10
N THR A 55 3.50 -7.83 -0.41
CA THR A 55 3.62 -9.25 -0.77
C THR A 55 3.15 -10.19 0.33
N SER A 56 3.05 -9.71 1.57
CA SER A 56 2.52 -10.42 2.74
C SER A 56 1.01 -10.22 2.95
N SER A 57 0.31 -9.60 2.00
CA SER A 57 -1.13 -9.40 2.09
C SER A 57 -1.85 -10.75 2.07
N PRO A 58 -2.84 -10.99 2.95
CA PRO A 58 -3.62 -12.24 2.93
C PRO A 58 -4.35 -12.51 1.61
N LEU A 59 -4.53 -11.47 0.78
CA LEU A 59 -5.02 -11.60 -0.60
C LEU A 59 -4.19 -12.60 -1.43
N PHE A 60 -2.90 -12.72 -1.14
CA PHE A 60 -1.95 -13.53 -1.89
C PHE A 60 -1.76 -14.95 -1.32
N ASP A 61 -2.35 -15.27 -0.15
CA ASP A 61 -2.18 -16.57 0.52
C ASP A 61 -2.68 -17.73 -0.36
N SER A 62 -3.77 -17.50 -1.11
CA SER A 62 -4.40 -18.51 -1.97
C SER A 62 -3.79 -18.66 -3.36
N ILE A 63 -2.66 -17.98 -3.66
CA ILE A 63 -1.98 -18.07 -4.96
C ILE A 63 -1.64 -19.52 -5.33
N ARG A 64 -1.19 -20.32 -4.36
CA ARG A 64 -0.79 -21.72 -4.60
C ARG A 64 -1.97 -22.59 -5.06
N GLU A 65 -3.15 -22.30 -4.54
CA GLU A 65 -4.41 -23.02 -4.76
C GLU A 65 -5.22 -22.42 -5.92
N LEU A 66 -4.72 -21.39 -6.58
CA LEU A 66 -5.40 -20.75 -7.69
C LEU A 66 -5.18 -21.54 -8.98
N GLU A 67 -6.24 -22.18 -9.45
CA GLU A 67 -6.30 -22.74 -10.80
C GLU A 67 -6.78 -21.66 -11.78
N HIS A 68 -5.83 -21.03 -12.50
CA HIS A 68 -6.13 -20.01 -13.50
C HIS A 68 -5.17 -20.10 -14.69
N PRO A 69 -5.63 -19.97 -15.96
CA PRO A 69 -4.77 -20.05 -17.15
C PRO A 69 -3.60 -19.06 -17.12
N SER A 70 -3.87 -17.82 -16.70
CA SER A 70 -2.83 -16.78 -16.58
C SER A 70 -1.76 -17.16 -15.54
N LEU A 71 -2.14 -17.83 -14.44
CA LEU A 71 -1.16 -18.31 -13.47
C LEU A 71 -0.31 -19.44 -14.05
N GLN A 72 -0.91 -20.37 -14.80
CA GLN A 72 -0.15 -21.42 -15.49
C GLN A 72 0.86 -20.84 -16.48
N LYS A 73 0.47 -19.80 -17.23
CA LYS A 73 1.38 -19.09 -18.15
C LYS A 73 2.54 -18.42 -17.43
N ILE A 74 2.24 -17.68 -16.36
CA ILE A 74 3.28 -17.12 -15.48
C ILE A 74 4.20 -18.24 -14.99
N LYS A 75 3.63 -19.39 -14.63
CA LYS A 75 4.40 -20.50 -14.08
C LYS A 75 5.42 -21.05 -15.09
N GLU A 76 4.94 -21.37 -16.28
CA GLU A 76 5.75 -21.85 -17.41
C GLU A 76 6.89 -20.87 -17.75
N GLN A 77 6.61 -19.56 -17.75
CA GLN A 77 7.61 -18.54 -18.07
C GLN A 77 8.66 -18.38 -16.96
N LEU A 78 8.24 -18.42 -15.68
CA LEU A 78 9.16 -18.31 -14.56
C LEU A 78 10.12 -19.51 -14.48
N ILE A 79 9.65 -20.73 -14.76
CA ILE A 79 10.52 -21.92 -14.82
C ILE A 79 11.61 -21.72 -15.88
N LYS A 80 11.22 -21.32 -17.10
CA LYS A 80 12.17 -21.06 -18.20
C LYS A 80 13.18 -19.96 -17.85
N LEU A 81 12.74 -18.90 -17.17
CA LEU A 81 13.61 -17.82 -16.73
C LEU A 81 14.67 -18.30 -15.73
N ILE A 82 14.28 -19.09 -14.74
CA ILE A 82 15.20 -19.64 -13.73
C ILE A 82 16.15 -20.67 -14.36
N GLU A 83 15.68 -21.48 -15.30
CA GLU A 83 16.54 -22.43 -16.01
C GLU A 83 17.60 -21.75 -16.87
N LYS A 84 17.27 -20.61 -17.49
CA LYS A 84 18.18 -19.83 -18.32
C LYS A 84 19.36 -19.24 -17.53
N GLU A 85 19.17 -18.94 -16.24
CA GLU A 85 20.24 -18.43 -15.36
C GLU A 85 21.33 -19.47 -15.10
N LYS A 86 21.05 -20.78 -15.24
CA LYS A 86 22.09 -21.81 -15.19
C LYS A 86 23.16 -21.64 -16.27
N SER A 87 22.83 -20.93 -17.36
CA SER A 87 23.74 -20.63 -18.47
C SER A 87 24.17 -19.17 -18.55
N GLU A 88 23.50 -18.25 -17.83
CA GLU A 88 23.70 -16.80 -17.92
C GLU A 88 23.76 -16.21 -16.52
N GLU A 89 24.74 -15.36 -16.22
CA GLU A 89 24.85 -14.70 -14.90
C GLU A 89 23.60 -13.87 -14.55
N ILE A 90 22.91 -13.32 -15.56
CA ILE A 90 21.65 -12.58 -15.43
C ILE A 90 20.70 -13.04 -16.54
N ALA A 91 19.66 -13.79 -16.18
CA ALA A 91 18.65 -14.24 -17.13
C ALA A 91 17.55 -13.18 -17.30
N THR A 92 17.04 -13.01 -18.51
CA THR A 92 15.94 -12.08 -18.81
C THR A 92 14.85 -12.74 -19.65
N SER A 93 13.59 -12.45 -19.33
CA SER A 93 12.39 -12.84 -20.10
C SER A 93 11.33 -11.74 -20.06
N GLU A 94 10.56 -11.63 -21.14
CA GLU A 94 9.38 -10.74 -21.20
C GLU A 94 8.13 -11.42 -20.65
N PHE A 95 7.32 -10.65 -19.92
CA PHE A 95 6.03 -11.05 -19.37
C PHE A 95 4.94 -10.05 -19.75
N SER A 96 3.70 -10.52 -19.85
CA SER A 96 2.51 -9.69 -20.06
C SER A 96 1.91 -9.26 -18.72
N SER A 97 1.59 -7.97 -18.57
CA SER A 97 0.91 -7.43 -17.39
C SER A 97 -0.50 -7.99 -17.24
N GLY A 98 -1.18 -8.28 -18.35
CA GLY A 98 -2.50 -8.91 -18.39
C GLY A 98 -2.56 -10.20 -17.57
N TYR A 99 -1.53 -11.05 -17.65
CA TYR A 99 -1.52 -12.29 -16.87
C TYR A 99 -1.54 -12.06 -15.35
N PHE A 100 -0.79 -11.08 -14.86
CA PHE A 100 -0.73 -10.75 -13.44
C PHE A 100 -2.00 -10.04 -12.97
N ILE A 101 -2.58 -9.17 -13.79
CA ILE A 101 -3.84 -8.48 -13.49
C ILE A 101 -5.01 -9.47 -13.45
N ASP A 102 -5.04 -10.46 -14.33
CA ASP A 102 -6.04 -11.53 -14.28
C ASP A 102 -5.92 -12.37 -13.00
N VAL A 103 -4.69 -12.73 -12.61
CA VAL A 103 -4.44 -13.44 -11.35
C VAL A 103 -4.89 -12.60 -10.17
N PHE A 104 -4.56 -11.30 -10.13
CA PHE A 104 -5.03 -10.39 -9.08
C PHE A 104 -6.57 -10.37 -8.99
N ASN A 105 -7.25 -10.21 -10.13
CA ASN A 105 -8.71 -10.17 -10.17
C ASN A 105 -9.33 -11.48 -9.68
N ALA A 106 -8.74 -12.63 -10.03
CA ALA A 106 -9.20 -13.95 -9.58
C ALA A 106 -8.97 -14.17 -8.07
N LEU A 107 -7.84 -13.73 -7.53
CA LEU A 107 -7.56 -13.77 -6.09
C LEU A 107 -8.53 -12.88 -5.33
N TYR A 108 -8.73 -11.66 -5.83
CA TYR A 108 -9.64 -10.70 -5.22
C TYR A 108 -11.06 -11.27 -5.11
N GLU A 109 -11.60 -11.86 -6.18
CA GLU A 109 -12.95 -12.42 -6.15
C GLU A 109 -13.12 -13.50 -5.07
N ARG A 110 -12.08 -14.29 -4.79
CA ARG A 110 -12.10 -15.33 -3.75
C ARG A 110 -12.09 -14.77 -2.33
N SER A 111 -11.50 -13.60 -2.12
CA SER A 111 -11.27 -13.04 -0.77
C SER A 111 -11.82 -11.63 -0.58
N LYS A 112 -12.74 -11.17 -1.44
CA LYS A 112 -13.20 -9.77 -1.48
C LYS A 112 -13.79 -9.32 -0.15
N ASP A 113 -14.64 -10.13 0.47
CA ASP A 113 -15.32 -9.77 1.72
C ASP A 113 -14.30 -9.62 2.86
N THR A 114 -13.37 -10.57 2.96
CA THR A 114 -12.26 -10.52 3.92
C THR A 114 -11.36 -9.30 3.67
N PHE A 115 -11.06 -9.00 2.41
CA PHE A 115 -10.25 -7.84 2.04
C PHE A 115 -10.93 -6.52 2.40
N ILE A 116 -12.22 -6.35 2.11
CA ILE A 116 -12.98 -5.14 2.44
C ILE A 116 -13.18 -5.02 3.96
N SER A 117 -13.58 -6.10 4.63
CA SER A 117 -13.66 -6.16 6.09
C SER A 117 -12.37 -5.69 6.75
N ASN A 118 -11.23 -6.17 6.24
CA ASN A 118 -9.92 -5.75 6.70
C ASN A 118 -9.63 -4.27 6.47
N ILE A 119 -10.21 -3.60 5.48
CA ILE A 119 -9.95 -2.16 5.24
C ILE A 119 -10.79 -1.31 6.18
N PHE A 120 -12.06 -1.66 6.35
CA PHE A 120 -13.03 -0.83 7.04
C PHE A 120 -13.20 -1.19 8.52
N ASN A 121 -12.63 -2.31 8.96
CA ASN A 121 -12.90 -2.92 10.26
C ASN A 121 -14.41 -3.10 10.49
N ASP A 122 -15.17 -3.27 9.40
CA ASP A 122 -16.62 -3.38 9.37
C ASP A 122 -17.04 -4.19 8.14
N SER A 123 -18.23 -4.78 8.22
CA SER A 123 -18.88 -5.55 7.16
C SER A 123 -19.47 -4.65 6.06
N ILE A 124 -18.60 -4.06 5.25
CA ILE A 124 -19.03 -3.29 4.07
C ILE A 124 -19.21 -4.23 2.88
N HIS A 125 -20.41 -4.22 2.31
CA HIS A 125 -20.70 -4.99 1.10
C HIS A 125 -19.95 -4.42 -0.12
N ILE A 126 -19.39 -5.32 -0.93
CA ILE A 126 -18.96 -5.06 -2.30
C ILE A 126 -19.48 -6.17 -3.22
N GLY A 127 -20.25 -5.81 -4.24
CA GLY A 127 -20.73 -6.79 -5.22
C GLY A 127 -19.63 -7.22 -6.17
N PHE A 128 -18.96 -6.24 -6.78
CA PHE A 128 -17.96 -6.45 -7.82
C PHE A 128 -16.81 -5.45 -7.71
N LEU A 129 -15.59 -5.93 -7.92
CA LEU A 129 -14.42 -5.09 -8.14
C LEU A 129 -13.52 -5.77 -9.17
N LYS A 130 -13.06 -4.99 -10.14
CA LYS A 130 -12.09 -5.44 -11.13
C LYS A 130 -11.12 -4.34 -11.47
N ILE A 131 -9.86 -4.70 -11.62
CA ILE A 131 -8.83 -3.84 -12.18
C ILE A 131 -8.67 -4.18 -13.66
N HIS A 132 -8.67 -3.16 -14.49
CA HIS A 132 -8.35 -3.24 -15.90
C HIS A 132 -7.14 -2.36 -16.19
N MET A 133 -6.13 -2.94 -16.84
CA MET A 133 -4.93 -2.26 -17.28
C MET A 133 -4.73 -2.59 -18.75
N ILE A 134 -4.14 -1.66 -19.51
CA ILE A 134 -3.71 -1.95 -20.88
C ILE A 134 -2.60 -3.00 -20.80
N ASP A 135 -2.79 -4.12 -21.50
CA ASP A 135 -1.79 -5.18 -21.51
C ASP A 135 -0.50 -4.69 -22.14
N THR A 136 0.58 -4.85 -21.40
CA THR A 136 1.91 -4.33 -21.72
C THR A 136 2.93 -5.41 -21.44
N LEU A 137 3.89 -5.56 -22.37
CA LEU A 137 5.02 -6.44 -22.17
C LEU A 137 6.11 -5.72 -21.38
N PHE A 138 6.74 -6.42 -20.46
CA PHE A 138 7.86 -5.91 -19.69
C PHE A 138 8.90 -6.98 -19.40
N ALA A 139 10.16 -6.56 -19.37
CA ALA A 139 11.26 -7.44 -19.04
C ALA A 139 11.33 -7.68 -17.53
N ILE A 140 11.56 -8.93 -17.17
CA ILE A 140 11.97 -9.34 -15.83
C ILE A 140 13.36 -9.92 -15.93
N LYS A 141 14.27 -9.40 -15.10
CA LYS A 141 15.62 -9.93 -14.92
C LYS A 141 15.65 -10.79 -13.67
N PHE A 142 16.27 -11.95 -13.76
CA PHE A 142 16.51 -12.86 -12.66
C PHE A 142 18.01 -13.05 -12.49
N GLN A 143 18.46 -13.00 -11.25
CA GLN A 143 19.86 -13.22 -10.88
C GLN A 143 19.92 -13.93 -9.53
N LYS A 144 20.84 -14.90 -9.41
CA LYS A 144 21.31 -15.40 -8.12
C LYS A 144 22.53 -14.60 -7.68
N LYS A 145 22.47 -14.04 -6.49
CA LYS A 145 23.56 -13.32 -5.85
C LYS A 145 24.30 -14.23 -4.89
N ASP A 146 25.54 -13.84 -4.55
CA ASP A 146 26.31 -14.46 -3.49
C ASP A 146 25.47 -14.56 -2.20
N LEU A 147 25.73 -15.60 -1.39
CA LEU A 147 24.99 -15.94 -0.16
C LEU A 147 23.59 -16.53 -0.38
N GLY A 148 23.26 -17.01 -1.58
CA GLY A 148 22.01 -17.73 -1.84
C GLY A 148 20.79 -16.81 -1.83
N ILE A 149 20.95 -15.58 -2.31
CA ILE A 149 19.84 -14.63 -2.48
C ILE A 149 19.42 -14.64 -3.95
N ILE A 150 18.14 -14.80 -4.22
CA ILE A 150 17.58 -14.57 -5.55
C ILE A 150 16.97 -13.17 -5.62
N SER A 151 17.11 -12.53 -6.78
CA SER A 151 16.47 -11.25 -7.06
C SER A 151 15.77 -11.25 -8.41
N PHE A 152 14.58 -10.66 -8.43
CA PHE A 152 13.84 -10.31 -9.63
C PHE A 152 13.78 -8.80 -9.76
N GLU A 153 14.24 -8.26 -10.88
CA GLU A 153 14.11 -6.84 -11.21
C GLU A 153 13.09 -6.67 -12.34
N PHE A 154 12.21 -5.69 -12.18
CA PHE A 154 11.09 -5.41 -13.06
C PHE A 154 11.30 -4.08 -13.80
N GLY A 155 11.01 -4.05 -15.10
CA GLY A 155 11.14 -2.85 -15.91
C GLY A 155 12.60 -2.37 -16.00
N ASP A 156 12.82 -1.06 -15.79
CA ASP A 156 14.14 -0.41 -15.99
C ASP A 156 15.18 -0.70 -14.89
N GLY A 157 14.93 -1.67 -13.99
CA GLY A 157 15.92 -2.18 -13.02
C GLY A 157 16.01 -1.44 -11.67
N TYR A 158 15.18 -0.41 -11.44
CA TYR A 158 15.13 0.29 -10.14
C TYR A 158 14.21 -0.38 -9.11
N GLN A 159 13.48 -1.43 -9.52
CA GLN A 159 12.39 -2.01 -8.77
C GLN A 159 12.46 -3.51 -8.87
N GLY A 160 12.21 -4.19 -7.76
CA GLY A 160 12.39 -5.62 -7.70
C GLY A 160 12.12 -6.18 -6.32
N ILE A 161 12.12 -7.51 -6.25
CA ILE A 161 12.02 -8.27 -5.02
C ILE A 161 13.26 -9.14 -4.89
N GLY A 162 13.74 -9.31 -3.67
CA GLY A 162 14.84 -10.22 -3.38
C GLY A 162 14.55 -10.97 -2.10
N PHE A 163 14.88 -12.27 -2.10
CA PHE A 163 14.68 -13.14 -0.94
C PHE A 163 15.69 -14.28 -0.99
N SER A 164 15.87 -14.96 0.14
CA SER A 164 16.69 -16.17 0.22
C SER A 164 16.13 -17.23 -0.72
N ASP A 165 17.00 -17.85 -1.51
CA ASP A 165 16.64 -18.92 -2.44
C ASP A 165 16.08 -20.11 -1.66
N PRO A 166 14.77 -20.41 -1.78
CA PRO A 166 14.17 -21.54 -1.09
C PRO A 166 14.56 -22.88 -1.76
N GLY A 167 15.21 -22.87 -2.92
CA GLY A 167 15.61 -24.06 -3.66
C GLY A 167 14.48 -24.74 -4.43
N SER A 168 13.21 -24.32 -4.22
CA SER A 168 12.04 -24.83 -4.93
C SER A 168 11.28 -23.73 -5.65
N TYR A 169 10.98 -23.97 -6.92
CA TYR A 169 10.15 -23.12 -7.75
C TYR A 169 8.78 -22.81 -7.12
N ASP A 170 8.13 -23.82 -6.52
CA ASP A 170 6.79 -23.69 -5.93
C ASP A 170 6.78 -22.75 -4.71
N GLU A 171 7.94 -22.57 -4.07
CA GLU A 171 8.12 -21.63 -2.97
C GLU A 171 8.42 -20.21 -3.46
N ILE A 172 9.09 -20.06 -4.61
CA ILE A 172 9.38 -18.77 -5.24
C ILE A 172 8.11 -18.14 -5.82
N MET A 173 7.26 -18.95 -6.44
CA MET A 173 6.14 -18.48 -7.26
C MET A 173 5.26 -17.44 -6.52
N PRO A 174 4.74 -17.70 -5.30
CA PRO A 174 3.77 -16.79 -4.68
C PRO A 174 4.36 -15.41 -4.42
N SER A 175 5.58 -15.36 -3.88
CA SER A 175 6.32 -14.12 -3.63
C SER A 175 6.63 -13.38 -4.93
N PHE A 176 6.99 -14.12 -5.99
CA PHE A 176 7.21 -13.56 -7.32
C PHE A 176 5.94 -12.91 -7.88
N CYS A 177 4.83 -13.65 -7.93
CA CYS A 177 3.57 -13.17 -8.47
C CYS A 177 3.02 -11.99 -7.66
N ALA A 178 3.02 -12.09 -6.33
CA ALA A 178 2.60 -11.01 -5.44
C ALA A 178 3.48 -9.75 -5.62
N GLY A 179 4.80 -9.92 -5.79
CA GLY A 179 5.73 -8.82 -6.00
C GLY A 179 5.45 -8.06 -7.29
N VAL A 180 5.25 -8.78 -8.41
CA VAL A 180 4.92 -8.18 -9.70
C VAL A 180 3.54 -7.52 -9.67
N ILE A 181 2.53 -8.15 -9.06
CA ILE A 181 1.20 -7.54 -8.91
C ILE A 181 1.27 -6.25 -8.09
N CYS A 182 1.95 -6.28 -6.94
CA CYS A 182 2.16 -5.10 -6.11
C CYS A 182 2.81 -3.98 -6.94
N TRP A 183 3.86 -4.31 -7.68
CA TRP A 183 4.55 -3.39 -8.57
C TRP A 183 3.64 -2.77 -9.63
N LEU A 184 2.86 -3.58 -10.38
CA LEU A 184 1.93 -3.09 -11.40
C LEU A 184 0.86 -2.15 -10.84
N LEU A 185 0.43 -2.36 -9.60
CA LEU A 185 -0.49 -1.46 -8.90
C LEU A 185 0.19 -0.20 -8.33
N GLY A 186 1.48 -0.02 -8.60
CA GLY A 186 2.32 1.10 -8.16
C GLY A 186 2.72 1.03 -6.67
N ASN A 187 2.77 -0.16 -6.08
CA ASN A 187 3.27 -0.39 -4.73
C ASN A 187 4.79 -0.53 -4.74
N TYR A 188 5.51 0.59 -4.81
CA TYR A 188 6.98 0.58 -4.84
C TYR A 188 7.63 0.25 -3.50
N PHE A 189 6.97 0.65 -2.42
CA PHE A 189 7.35 0.35 -1.05
C PHE A 189 6.06 0.19 -0.27
N PRO A 190 5.68 -1.05 0.16
CA PRO A 190 4.64 -1.17 1.17
C PRO A 190 5.03 -0.25 2.33
N TYR A 191 4.07 0.45 2.93
CA TYR A 191 4.27 1.46 3.98
C TYR A 191 4.71 2.89 3.56
N LYS A 192 4.71 3.25 2.26
CA LYS A 192 4.90 4.65 1.81
C LYS A 192 3.67 5.32 1.22
N THR A 193 2.52 4.67 1.25
CA THR A 193 1.26 5.24 0.77
C THR A 193 0.57 5.97 1.90
N TYR A 194 0.55 7.30 1.79
CA TYR A 194 0.00 8.17 2.80
C TYR A 194 -1.49 8.42 2.58
N PHE A 195 -2.28 8.12 3.61
CA PHE A 195 -3.68 8.51 3.66
C PHE A 195 -3.82 9.80 4.46
N LEU A 196 -4.42 10.82 3.86
CA LEU A 196 -4.77 12.06 4.55
C LEU A 196 -6.30 12.12 4.64
N PRO A 197 -6.89 11.92 5.83
CA PRO A 197 -8.35 12.01 5.97
C PRO A 197 -8.82 13.43 5.66
N SER A 198 -10.08 13.62 5.28
CA SER A 198 -10.65 14.97 5.13
C SER A 198 -10.77 15.68 6.49
N ALA A 199 -11.14 14.94 7.54
CA ALA A 199 -11.34 15.44 8.90
C ALA A 199 -10.05 15.44 9.76
N ARG A 200 -8.91 15.90 9.20
CA ARG A 200 -7.58 15.83 9.85
C ARG A 200 -7.58 16.44 11.25
N THR A 201 -8.14 17.64 11.39
CA THR A 201 -8.18 18.36 12.67
C THR A 201 -8.90 17.55 13.75
N GLY A 202 -10.02 16.91 13.42
CA GLY A 202 -10.77 16.08 14.36
C GLY A 202 -9.96 14.89 14.86
N PHE A 203 -9.26 14.19 13.95
CA PHE A 203 -8.41 13.05 14.31
C PHE A 203 -7.17 13.46 15.12
N VAL A 204 -6.52 14.57 14.75
CA VAL A 204 -5.35 15.09 15.49
C VAL A 204 -5.74 15.46 16.92
N LEU A 205 -6.82 16.24 17.09
CA LEU A 205 -7.31 16.66 18.41
C LEU A 205 -7.77 15.48 19.27
N SER A 206 -8.32 14.44 18.65
CA SER A 206 -8.85 13.28 19.37
C SER A 206 -7.82 12.16 19.57
N LYS A 207 -6.61 12.27 19.00
CA LYS A 207 -5.64 11.16 18.99
C LYS A 207 -5.32 10.66 20.40
N THR A 208 -5.15 11.57 21.35
CA THR A 208 -4.77 11.23 22.73
C THR A 208 -5.88 10.43 23.40
N ILE A 209 -7.14 10.79 23.15
CA ILE A 209 -8.32 10.09 23.65
C ILE A 209 -8.43 8.70 23.00
N ILE A 210 -8.28 8.62 21.68
CA ILE A 210 -8.29 7.35 20.92
C ILE A 210 -7.22 6.41 21.47
N ASN A 211 -5.98 6.89 21.60
CA ASN A 211 -4.86 6.11 22.10
C ASN A 211 -5.04 5.65 23.56
N GLN A 212 -5.58 6.52 24.42
CA GLN A 212 -5.89 6.16 25.80
C GLN A 212 -6.96 5.05 25.84
N TYR A 213 -8.01 5.16 25.04
CA TYR A 213 -9.08 4.17 24.97
C TYR A 213 -8.56 2.82 24.43
N SER A 214 -7.78 2.84 23.35
CA SER A 214 -7.16 1.64 22.78
C SER A 214 -6.24 0.93 23.78
N ARG A 215 -5.41 1.67 24.53
CA ARG A 215 -4.53 1.10 25.55
C ARG A 215 -5.31 0.52 26.73
N LYS A 216 -6.33 1.22 27.24
CA LYS A 216 -7.19 0.71 28.32
C LYS A 216 -7.82 -0.61 27.92
N ARG A 217 -8.38 -0.72 26.71
CA ARG A 217 -8.97 -1.96 26.21
C ARG A 217 -7.99 -3.15 26.17
N ILE A 218 -6.75 -2.92 25.73
CA ILE A 218 -5.76 -3.99 25.55
C ILE A 218 -5.11 -4.40 26.88
N PHE A 219 -4.80 -3.43 27.74
CA PHE A 219 -3.94 -3.63 28.90
C PHE A 219 -4.66 -3.59 30.25
N ASP A 220 -5.90 -3.10 30.32
CA ASP A 220 -6.66 -3.18 31.57
C ASP A 220 -7.00 -4.63 31.89
N ILE A 221 -6.91 -4.96 33.18
CA ILE A 221 -7.24 -6.28 33.72
C ILE A 221 -8.76 -6.41 33.75
N MET A 222 -9.34 -6.76 32.60
CA MET A 222 -10.75 -7.14 32.51
C MET A 222 -10.92 -8.65 32.78
N PRO A 223 -12.01 -9.07 33.46
CA PRO A 223 -12.38 -10.47 33.60
C PRO A 223 -12.40 -11.18 32.24
N TYR A 224 -11.88 -12.42 32.19
CA TYR A 224 -11.72 -13.19 30.95
C TYR A 224 -13.01 -13.31 30.09
N LYS A 225 -14.19 -13.38 30.73
CA LYS A 225 -15.50 -13.42 30.04
C LYS A 225 -15.88 -12.10 29.37
N GLU A 226 -15.50 -10.96 29.94
CA GLU A 226 -15.74 -9.64 29.36
C GLU A 226 -14.77 -9.37 28.20
N ARG A 227 -13.51 -9.82 28.30
CA ARG A 227 -12.55 -9.77 27.17
C ARG A 227 -13.04 -10.53 25.94
N LEU A 228 -13.61 -11.73 26.09
CA LEU A 228 -14.12 -12.50 24.94
C LEU A 228 -15.30 -11.79 24.28
N ASN A 229 -16.24 -11.24 25.06
CA ASN A 229 -17.39 -10.54 24.50
C ASN A 229 -17.01 -9.18 23.86
N ASP A 230 -16.07 -8.42 24.42
CA ASP A 230 -15.61 -7.17 23.81
C ASP A 230 -14.71 -7.40 22.60
N VAL A 231 -13.79 -8.38 22.62
CA VAL A 231 -12.93 -8.68 21.46
C VAL A 231 -13.76 -9.24 20.29
N ILE A 232 -14.83 -9.99 20.56
CA ILE A 232 -15.70 -10.55 19.52
C ILE A 232 -16.70 -9.51 18.99
N ASN A 233 -17.14 -8.53 19.80
CA ASN A 233 -18.17 -7.56 19.41
C ASN A 233 -17.67 -6.11 19.20
N SER A 234 -16.42 -5.78 19.51
CA SER A 234 -15.85 -4.45 19.30
C SER A 234 -15.06 -4.40 17.99
N THR A 235 -15.75 -4.06 16.91
CA THR A 235 -15.09 -3.53 15.72
C THR A 235 -14.40 -2.22 16.09
N GLU A 236 -13.11 -2.08 15.81
CA GLU A 236 -12.49 -0.76 15.84
C GLU A 236 -13.22 0.13 14.83
N PRO A 237 -13.87 1.22 15.25
CA PRO A 237 -14.73 2.00 14.36
C PRO A 237 -13.95 2.79 13.29
N LEU A 238 -12.62 2.73 13.33
CA LEU A 238 -11.75 3.44 12.42
C LEU A 238 -11.29 2.50 11.30
N THR A 239 -11.35 2.99 10.07
CA THR A 239 -10.79 2.28 8.92
C THR A 239 -9.27 2.19 9.04
N LYS A 240 -8.66 1.15 8.47
CA LYS A 240 -7.19 1.00 8.42
C LYS A 240 -6.45 2.22 7.86
N PRO A 241 -6.92 2.91 6.79
CA PRO A 241 -6.28 4.14 6.35
C PRO A 241 -6.23 5.24 7.43
N ILE A 242 -7.24 5.34 8.30
CA ILE A 242 -7.26 6.29 9.41
C ILE A 242 -6.28 5.87 10.51
N LEU A 243 -6.26 4.59 10.86
CA LEU A 243 -5.29 4.05 11.82
C LEU A 243 -3.86 4.30 11.34
N HIS A 244 -3.57 4.00 10.07
CA HIS A 244 -2.28 4.27 9.45
C HIS A 244 -1.91 5.77 9.49
N PHE A 245 -2.86 6.67 9.28
CA PHE A 245 -2.63 8.12 9.44
C PHE A 245 -2.26 8.49 10.88
N LEU A 246 -2.89 7.89 11.89
CA LEU A 246 -2.56 8.14 13.29
C LEU A 246 -1.16 7.60 13.65
N ASP A 247 -0.83 6.37 13.23
CA ASP A 247 0.49 5.76 13.45
C ASP A 247 1.62 6.58 12.81
N MET A 248 1.34 7.14 11.64
CA MET A 248 2.25 8.06 10.96
C MET A 248 2.57 9.32 11.76
N LEU A 249 1.60 9.89 12.47
CA LEU A 249 1.82 11.09 13.29
C LEU A 249 2.72 10.80 14.49
N GLU A 250 2.79 9.55 14.94
CA GLU A 250 3.65 9.13 16.05
C GLU A 250 5.05 8.73 15.59
N SER A 251 5.16 8.10 14.42
CA SER A 251 6.41 7.60 13.84
C SER A 251 7.27 8.66 13.15
N THR A 252 6.97 9.96 13.32
CA THR A 252 7.81 11.08 12.84
C THR A 252 9.16 11.18 13.57
N SER A 253 9.50 10.22 14.43
CA SER A 253 10.79 10.12 15.11
C SER A 253 11.82 9.38 14.24
N ASN A 254 12.84 10.14 13.79
CA ASN A 254 14.10 9.65 13.23
C ASN A 254 14.07 8.88 11.90
N LYS A 255 13.81 9.57 10.78
CA LYS A 255 14.37 9.14 9.49
C LYS A 255 15.12 10.28 8.82
N ARG A 256 16.42 10.08 8.60
CA ARG A 256 17.29 10.97 7.81
C ARG A 256 16.56 11.32 6.52
N THR A 257 16.25 12.61 6.33
CA THR A 257 15.66 13.11 5.09
C THR A 257 16.57 12.68 3.94
N ALA A 258 16.09 11.76 3.11
CA ALA A 258 16.83 11.37 1.93
C ALA A 258 17.03 12.64 1.07
N ASN A 259 18.27 12.94 0.71
CA ASN A 259 18.63 14.13 -0.08
C ASN A 259 17.81 14.32 -1.37
N LYS A 260 17.12 13.27 -1.86
CA LYS A 260 16.35 13.25 -3.11
C LYS A 260 15.14 14.21 -3.14
N GLN A 261 14.52 14.54 -2.00
CA GLN A 261 13.33 15.41 -1.98
C GLN A 261 13.59 16.82 -1.44
N LYS A 262 14.85 17.18 -1.18
CA LYS A 262 15.21 18.46 -0.57
C LYS A 262 14.68 19.67 -1.36
N GLY A 263 14.75 19.61 -2.69
CA GLY A 263 14.24 20.68 -3.56
C GLY A 263 12.73 20.90 -3.44
N LEU A 264 11.95 19.81 -3.39
CA LEU A 264 10.49 19.90 -3.21
C LEU A 264 10.12 20.46 -1.83
N VAL A 265 10.79 20.00 -0.77
CA VAL A 265 10.58 20.52 0.58
C VAL A 265 10.86 22.02 0.63
N GLN A 266 12.01 22.46 0.08
CA GLN A 266 12.36 23.88 0.01
C GLN A 266 11.37 24.70 -0.81
N TRP A 267 10.83 24.13 -1.89
CA TRP A 267 9.80 24.78 -2.69
C TRP A 267 8.49 24.96 -1.89
N ILE A 268 8.02 23.92 -1.19
CA ILE A 268 6.83 24.02 -0.32
C ILE A 268 7.05 25.08 0.78
N GLU A 269 8.21 25.05 1.43
CA GLU A 269 8.58 26.00 2.50
C GLU A 269 8.59 27.46 2.01
N ARG A 270 9.09 27.70 0.81
CA ARG A 270 9.21 29.06 0.23
C ARG A 270 7.93 29.57 -0.39
N GLU A 271 7.26 28.74 -1.18
CA GLU A 271 6.18 29.16 -2.08
C GLU A 271 4.77 28.90 -1.52
N ILE A 272 4.62 27.95 -0.59
CA ILE A 272 3.30 27.57 -0.06
C ILE A 272 3.12 28.04 1.38
N ILE A 273 4.04 27.67 2.27
CA ILE A 273 3.86 27.94 3.70
C ILE A 273 4.56 29.20 4.17
N HIS A 274 5.57 29.69 3.44
CA HIS A 274 6.37 30.88 3.79
C HIS A 274 7.07 30.77 5.15
N GLY A 275 7.71 29.63 5.39
CA GLY A 275 8.43 29.31 6.61
C GLY A 275 9.00 27.90 6.58
N SER A 276 9.73 27.51 7.61
CA SER A 276 10.35 26.18 7.71
C SER A 276 9.74 25.33 8.81
N VAL A 277 9.74 24.02 8.62
CA VAL A 277 9.34 23.05 9.65
C VAL A 277 10.59 22.49 10.31
N ILE A 278 10.72 22.72 11.62
CA ILE A 278 11.88 22.37 12.42
C ILE A 278 11.46 21.31 13.44
N GLN A 279 12.23 20.24 13.55
CA GLN A 279 12.07 19.26 14.63
C GLN A 279 13.10 19.55 15.72
N THR A 280 12.67 19.63 16.98
CA THR A 280 13.59 19.80 18.11
C THR A 280 14.43 18.55 18.32
N HIS A 281 15.69 18.73 18.71
CA HIS A 281 16.63 17.63 19.01
C HIS A 281 16.52 17.11 20.45
N ASP A 282 15.47 17.50 21.18
CA ASP A 282 15.23 17.08 22.55
C ASP A 282 14.46 15.74 22.61
N PRO A 283 14.30 15.12 23.79
CA PRO A 283 13.56 13.86 23.92
C PRO A 283 12.09 13.96 23.48
N SER A 284 11.51 15.17 23.47
CA SER A 284 10.12 15.39 23.07
C SER A 284 9.93 15.36 21.54
N GLN A 285 11.00 15.62 20.77
CA GLN A 285 11.00 15.69 19.31
C GLN A 285 9.81 16.50 18.77
N GLU A 286 9.59 17.66 19.36
CA GLU A 286 8.52 18.57 19.01
C GLU A 286 8.72 19.09 17.58
N ILE A 287 7.63 19.14 16.82
CA ILE A 287 7.60 19.70 15.48
C ILE A 287 7.13 21.15 15.61
N ARG A 288 7.91 22.07 15.08
CA ARG A 288 7.65 23.52 15.14
C ARG A 288 7.68 24.14 13.76
N TYR A 289 6.93 25.20 13.59
CA TYR A 289 6.92 26.04 12.40
C TYR A 289 7.63 27.36 12.67
N MET A 290 8.56 27.73 11.81
CA MET A 290 9.29 29.00 11.85
C MET A 290 8.93 29.85 10.62
N PRO A 291 8.05 30.85 10.76
CA PRO A 291 7.78 31.80 9.68
C PRO A 291 9.05 32.55 9.25
N ILE A 292 9.19 32.89 7.96
CA ILE A 292 10.40 33.55 7.41
C ILE A 292 10.78 34.84 8.16
N GLU A 293 9.79 35.61 8.64
CA GLU A 293 9.99 36.93 9.25
C GLU A 293 9.78 36.93 10.78
N ALA A 294 9.46 35.79 11.39
CA ALA A 294 9.19 35.70 12.81
C ALA A 294 10.45 35.39 13.63
N LYS A 295 10.52 35.93 14.84
CA LYS A 295 11.57 35.60 15.82
C LYS A 295 11.27 34.31 16.60
N ASP A 296 9.99 34.00 16.75
CA ASP A 296 9.51 32.88 17.56
C ASP A 296 8.93 31.77 16.67
N SER A 297 9.14 30.54 17.11
CA SER A 297 8.58 29.34 16.48
C SER A 297 7.24 28.97 17.10
N LEU A 298 6.32 28.47 16.28
CA LEU A 298 5.00 27.97 16.69
C LEU A 298 5.04 26.45 16.82
N SER A 299 4.51 25.91 17.92
CA SER A 299 4.37 24.44 18.03
C SER A 299 3.30 23.94 17.07
N LEU A 300 3.60 22.86 16.33
CA LEU A 300 2.68 22.16 15.45
C LEU A 300 2.04 20.93 16.12
N ARG A 301 2.43 20.62 17.37
CA ARG A 301 1.78 19.61 18.22
C ARG A 301 0.91 20.32 19.25
N ALA A 302 -0.41 20.28 19.03
CA ALA A 302 -1.39 20.38 20.11
C ALA A 302 -1.83 18.95 20.49
#